data_AF-A0A527ZFU1-F1
#
_entry.id   AF-A0A527ZFU1-F1
#
_cell.length_a   1.000
_cell.length_b   1.000
_cell.length_c   1.000
_cell.angle_alpha   90.00
_cell.angle_beta   90.00
_cell.angle_gamma   90.00
#
_symmetry.space_group_name_H-M   'P 1'
#
loop_
_entity.id
_entity.type
_entity.pdbx_description
1 polymer ?
#
loop_
_entity_poly.entity_id
_entity_poly.type
_entity_poly.pdbx_seq_one_letter_code
_entity_poly.pdbx_strand_id
1 'polypeptide(L)'
;MSDLLSLSSITPRSWQGYAALVLLAGALLLWPLVDAAPGYGIATAALIFLLLLLAIEADNFPPAIGVVLLFLGAHGAAWLLLAGITGNEGTARASFYLLLAAAWLLAWRCVTVLSALRPTSRWAATALRLIIPTIFGAWILIIWEAVTRGAGIPFILLPPPSAIGVRIANSLPVLAADVRQTIFKAVIFGYVVGSGAGFIAAIAADRVPF
;
A
#
# COMPACT_ATOMS: atom_id res chain seq x y z
N MET A 1 -14.00 6.94 35.64
CA MET A 1 -12.61 7.46 35.66
C MET A 1 -11.62 6.52 36.34
N SER A 2 -12.05 5.47 37.05
CA SER A 2 -11.18 4.50 37.73
C SER A 2 -10.63 3.38 36.83
N ASP A 3 -11.24 3.09 35.68
CA ASP A 3 -10.75 2.05 34.74
C ASP A 3 -9.60 2.52 33.84
N LEU A 4 -9.23 3.80 33.88
CA LEU A 4 -8.20 4.39 33.02
C LEU A 4 -6.76 4.18 33.52
N LEU A 5 -6.57 3.64 34.75
CA LEU A 5 -5.26 3.50 35.39
C LEU A 5 -5.03 2.09 35.97
N SER A 6 -5.69 1.07 35.42
CA SER A 6 -5.38 -0.32 35.79
C SER A 6 -4.09 -0.77 35.09
N LEU A 7 -2.99 -0.86 35.84
CA LEU A 7 -1.69 -1.39 35.41
C LEU A 7 -1.74 -2.87 34.96
N SER A 8 -2.89 -3.54 35.09
CA SER A 8 -3.15 -4.88 34.53
C SER A 8 -3.43 -4.89 33.02
N SER A 9 -3.44 -3.72 32.37
CA SER A 9 -3.78 -3.56 30.94
C SER A 9 -2.57 -3.43 30.00
N ILE A 10 -1.34 -3.68 30.48
CA ILE A 10 -0.17 -3.79 29.57
C ILE A 10 -0.32 -5.09 28.79
N THR A 11 -1.08 -5.03 27.70
CA THR A 11 -1.07 -6.08 26.69
C THR A 11 0.37 -6.27 26.23
N PRO A 12 0.89 -7.51 26.16
CA PRO A 12 2.21 -7.75 25.62
C PRO A 12 2.29 -7.13 24.21
N ARG A 13 3.42 -6.50 23.90
CA ARG A 13 3.67 -5.89 22.59
C ARG A 13 3.32 -6.89 21.49
N SER A 14 2.72 -6.38 20.44
CA SER A 14 2.37 -7.19 19.28
C SER A 14 3.62 -7.80 18.65
N TRP A 15 3.49 -9.01 18.08
CA TRP A 15 4.60 -9.66 17.38
C TRP A 15 5.10 -8.80 16.21
N GLN A 16 4.21 -8.02 15.58
CA GLN A 16 4.58 -7.04 14.54
C GLN A 16 5.53 -5.97 15.09
N GLY A 17 5.28 -5.46 16.31
CA GLY A 17 6.16 -4.50 16.96
C GLY A 17 7.55 -5.08 17.25
N TYR A 18 7.63 -6.31 17.76
CA TYR A 18 8.91 -7.00 17.99
C TYR A 18 9.67 -7.25 16.69
N ALA A 19 8.98 -7.75 15.65
CA ALA A 19 9.58 -7.96 14.34
C ALA A 19 10.09 -6.65 13.73
N ALA A 20 9.31 -5.56 13.81
CA ALA A 20 9.73 -4.23 13.36
C ALA A 20 10.97 -3.74 14.12
N LEU A 21 11.05 -3.97 15.44
CA LEU A 21 12.22 -3.59 16.23
C LEU A 21 13.50 -4.34 15.80
N VAL A 22 13.39 -5.63 15.49
CA VAL A 22 14.51 -6.42 14.94
C VAL A 22 14.94 -5.88 13.58
N LEU A 23 13.99 -5.54 12.70
CA LEU A 23 14.28 -4.95 11.40
C LEU A 23 14.97 -3.58 11.52
N LEU A 24 14.56 -2.75 12.49
CA LEU A 24 15.20 -1.47 12.80
C LEU A 24 16.66 -1.66 13.24
N ALA A 25 16.91 -2.61 14.15
CA ALA A 25 18.25 -2.93 14.59
C ALA A 25 19.12 -3.43 13.42
N GLY A 26 18.57 -4.31 12.57
CA GLY A 26 19.24 -4.78 11.35
C GLY A 26 19.55 -3.63 10.38
N ALA A 27 18.64 -2.68 10.21
CA ALA A 27 18.84 -1.52 9.35
C ALA A 27 19.96 -0.59 9.85
N LEU A 28 20.10 -0.42 11.17
CA LEU A 28 21.23 0.32 11.77
C LEU A 28 22.56 -0.38 11.51
N LEU A 29 22.59 -1.71 11.64
CA LEU A 29 23.80 -2.51 11.39
C LEU A 29 24.23 -2.49 9.92
N LEU A 30 23.26 -2.39 9.00
CA LEU A 30 23.47 -2.41 7.55
C LEU A 30 23.46 -1.02 6.90
N TRP A 31 23.68 0.04 7.68
CA TRP A 31 23.78 1.42 7.21
C TRP A 31 24.88 1.57 6.12
N PRO A 32 24.75 2.45 5.10
CA PRO A 32 23.69 3.44 4.84
C PRO A 32 22.42 2.88 4.17
N LEU A 33 21.39 3.73 4.01
CA LEU A 33 20.14 3.38 3.29
C LEU A 33 20.33 3.22 1.78
N VAL A 34 21.28 3.95 1.21
CA VAL A 34 21.56 3.98 -0.23
C VAL A 34 23.06 4.03 -0.49
N ASP A 35 23.49 3.47 -1.61
CA ASP A 35 24.82 3.60 -2.18
C ASP A 35 24.91 4.81 -3.14
N ALA A 36 24.50 5.98 -2.65
CA ALA A 36 24.50 7.23 -3.40
C ALA A 36 25.11 8.37 -2.58
N ALA A 37 25.72 9.35 -3.27
CA ALA A 37 26.29 10.55 -2.66
C ALA A 37 25.79 11.81 -3.41
N PRO A 38 25.01 12.69 -2.76
CA PRO A 38 24.53 12.59 -1.38
C PRO A 38 23.38 11.57 -1.23
N GLY A 39 23.46 10.76 -0.18
CA GLY A 39 22.35 9.88 0.24
C GLY A 39 21.39 10.59 1.19
N TYR A 40 20.74 9.81 2.07
CA TYR A 40 19.85 10.36 3.09
C TYR A 40 20.61 11.24 4.09
N GLY A 41 20.13 12.45 4.32
CA GLY A 41 20.65 13.31 5.38
C GLY A 41 20.42 12.71 6.77
N ILE A 42 21.33 13.00 7.71
CA ILE A 42 21.28 12.47 9.08
C ILE A 42 19.94 12.78 9.77
N ALA A 43 19.44 14.01 9.62
CA ALA A 43 18.15 14.42 10.20
C ALA A 43 16.97 13.61 9.64
N THR A 44 16.93 13.38 8.33
CA THR A 44 15.90 12.56 7.68
C THR A 44 15.98 11.11 8.13
N ALA A 45 17.19 10.55 8.19
CA ALA A 45 17.42 9.20 8.69
C ALA A 45 16.95 9.03 10.13
N ALA A 46 17.37 9.94 11.02
CA ALA A 46 16.96 9.94 12.42
C ALA A 46 15.44 10.06 12.57
N LEU A 47 14.79 10.89 11.75
CA LEU A 47 13.34 11.05 11.75
C LEU A 47 12.62 9.76 11.32
N ILE A 48 13.13 9.03 10.32
CA ILE A 48 12.58 7.71 9.93
C ILE A 48 12.63 6.75 11.12
N PHE A 49 13.78 6.63 11.79
CA PHE A 49 13.91 5.77 12.97
C PHE A 49 13.00 6.20 14.11
N LEU A 50 12.92 7.50 14.40
CA LEU A 50 12.05 8.05 15.44
C LEU A 50 10.57 7.71 15.17
N LEU A 51 10.10 7.92 13.94
CA LEU A 51 8.73 7.62 13.53
C LEU A 51 8.39 6.14 13.72
N LEU A 52 9.30 5.25 13.33
CA LEU A 52 9.10 3.80 13.47
C LEU A 52 9.16 3.36 14.93
N LEU A 53 10.05 3.92 15.75
CA LEU A 53 10.09 3.67 17.19
C LEU A 53 8.80 4.16 17.87
N LEU A 54 8.31 5.35 17.55
CA LEU A 54 7.03 5.86 18.07
C LEU A 54 5.85 4.95 17.69
N ALA A 55 5.82 4.42 16.47
CA ALA A 55 4.81 3.45 16.04
C ALA A 55 4.95 2.09 16.75
N ILE A 56 6.16 1.63 17.06
CA ILE A 56 6.39 0.42 17.87
C ILE A 56 5.84 0.59 19.29
N GLU A 57 5.96 1.78 19.87
CA GLU A 57 5.42 2.09 21.20
C GLU A 57 3.89 2.19 21.24
N ALA A 58 3.19 2.12 20.10
CA ALA A 58 1.74 2.31 20.03
C ALA A 58 0.92 1.36 20.90
N ASP A 59 1.40 0.14 21.14
CA ASP A 59 0.73 -0.85 22.00
C ASP A 59 0.74 -0.45 23.49
N ASN A 60 1.58 0.52 23.89
CA ASN A 60 1.61 1.08 25.24
C ASN A 60 0.61 2.23 25.44
N PHE A 61 -0.15 2.59 24.40
CA PHE A 61 -1.12 3.68 24.45
C PHE A 61 -2.56 3.16 24.23
N PRO A 62 -3.58 3.91 24.67
CA PRO A 62 -4.98 3.60 24.35
C PRO A 62 -5.18 3.45 22.83
N PRO A 63 -6.09 2.56 22.36
CA PRO A 63 -6.25 2.24 20.94
C PRO A 63 -6.40 3.46 20.02
N ALA A 64 -7.11 4.51 20.46
CA ALA A 64 -7.26 5.74 19.70
C ALA A 64 -5.92 6.44 19.42
N ILE A 65 -5.05 6.53 20.43
CA ILE A 65 -3.71 7.13 20.30
C ILE A 65 -2.79 6.16 19.55
N GLY A 66 -2.84 4.87 19.87
CA GLY A 66 -2.03 3.84 19.22
C GLY A 66 -2.25 3.80 17.70
N VAL A 67 -3.49 3.91 17.23
CA VAL A 67 -3.80 3.99 15.79
C VAL A 67 -3.14 5.21 15.14
N VAL A 68 -3.16 6.37 15.80
CA VAL A 68 -2.54 7.60 15.28
C VAL A 68 -1.02 7.43 15.20
N LEU A 69 -0.40 6.88 16.24
CA LEU A 69 1.05 6.61 16.26
C LEU A 69 1.45 5.62 15.16
N LEU A 70 0.71 4.51 15.01
CA LEU A 70 0.95 3.53 13.95
C LEU A 70 0.77 4.14 12.56
N PHE A 71 -0.30 4.92 12.36
CA PHE A 71 -0.59 5.53 11.07
C PHE A 71 0.50 6.55 10.70
N LEU A 72 0.76 7.53 11.56
CA LEU A 72 1.75 8.58 11.29
C LEU A 72 3.17 8.01 11.21
N GLY A 73 3.53 7.10 12.11
CA GLY A 73 4.86 6.51 12.13
C GLY A 73 5.16 5.65 10.91
N ALA A 74 4.25 4.73 10.56
CA ALA A 74 4.44 3.85 9.40
C ALA A 74 4.41 4.63 8.08
N HIS A 75 3.39 5.46 7.85
CA HIS A 75 3.24 6.18 6.58
C HIS A 75 4.23 7.33 6.45
N GLY A 76 4.54 8.03 7.54
CA GLY A 76 5.55 9.08 7.56
C GLY A 76 6.95 8.54 7.26
N ALA A 77 7.33 7.41 7.87
CA ALA A 77 8.59 6.74 7.55
C ALA A 77 8.65 6.29 6.08
N ALA A 78 7.58 5.66 5.58
CA ALA A 78 7.48 5.25 4.18
C ALA A 78 7.58 6.44 3.20
N TRP A 79 6.93 7.56 3.54
CA TRP A 79 7.02 8.80 2.76
C TRP A 79 8.45 9.32 2.68
N LEU A 80 9.17 9.37 3.81
CA LEU A 80 10.56 9.84 3.84
C LEU A 80 11.50 8.88 3.09
N LEU A 81 11.27 7.57 3.16
CA LEU A 81 11.97 6.57 2.35
C LEU A 81 11.71 6.79 0.84
N LEU A 82 10.47 7.01 0.42
CA LEU A 82 10.18 7.28 -0.99
C LEU A 82 10.74 8.63 -1.47
N ALA A 83 10.69 9.65 -0.63
CA ALA A 83 11.23 10.96 -0.95
C ALA A 83 12.77 10.91 -1.11
N GLY A 84 13.47 10.19 -0.23
CA GLY A 84 14.93 10.10 -0.27
C GLY A 84 15.50 9.21 -1.37
N ILE A 85 14.75 8.19 -1.83
CA ILE A 85 15.18 7.34 -2.95
C ILE A 85 14.96 8.00 -4.32
N THR A 86 14.11 9.04 -4.40
CA THR A 86 13.86 9.75 -5.65
C THR A 86 15.14 10.45 -6.12
N GLY A 87 15.57 10.17 -7.36
CA GLY A 87 16.85 10.63 -7.92
C GLY A 87 18.06 9.75 -7.57
N ASN A 88 17.85 8.71 -6.75
CA ASN A 88 18.85 7.72 -6.35
C ASN A 88 18.37 6.30 -6.69
N GLU A 89 17.61 6.15 -7.78
CA GLU A 89 17.02 4.87 -8.18
C GLU A 89 18.10 3.80 -8.40
N GLY A 90 17.83 2.57 -7.97
CA GLY A 90 18.76 1.44 -8.08
C GLY A 90 19.87 1.40 -7.02
N THR A 91 19.93 2.37 -6.12
CA THR A 91 20.99 2.45 -5.09
C THR A 91 20.53 1.98 -3.71
N ALA A 92 19.27 1.53 -3.54
CA ALA A 92 18.75 1.13 -2.24
C ALA A 92 19.48 -0.09 -1.67
N ARG A 93 19.93 0.02 -0.42
CA ARG A 93 20.60 -1.07 0.32
C ARG A 93 19.61 -1.88 1.14
N ALA A 94 20.10 -2.98 1.72
CA ALA A 94 19.30 -3.85 2.60
C ALA A 94 18.59 -3.08 3.73
N SER A 95 19.26 -2.11 4.35
CA SER A 95 18.71 -1.25 5.41
C SER A 95 17.46 -0.48 4.96
N PHE A 96 17.38 -0.01 3.71
CA PHE A 96 16.17 0.61 3.14
C PHE A 96 15.00 -0.36 3.15
N TYR A 97 15.21 -1.59 2.65
CA TYR A 97 14.16 -2.60 2.59
C TYR A 97 13.75 -3.10 3.98
N LEU A 98 14.68 -3.16 4.93
CA LEU A 98 14.38 -3.50 6.33
C LEU A 98 13.47 -2.44 6.97
N LEU A 99 13.76 -1.15 6.79
CA LEU A 99 12.89 -0.07 7.30
C LEU A 99 11.54 -0.02 6.58
N LEU A 100 11.51 -0.28 5.26
CA LEU A 100 10.27 -0.41 4.50
C LEU A 100 9.41 -1.56 5.03
N ALA A 101 10.02 -2.72 5.29
CA ALA A 101 9.33 -3.89 5.85
C ALA A 101 8.84 -3.62 7.28
N ALA A 102 9.63 -2.93 8.11
CA ALA A 102 9.21 -2.51 9.44
C ALA A 102 8.00 -1.58 9.39
N ALA A 103 8.04 -0.58 8.51
CA ALA A 103 6.92 0.33 8.28
C ALA A 103 5.66 -0.41 7.81
N TRP A 104 5.80 -1.38 6.90
CA TRP A 104 4.68 -2.22 6.45
C TRP A 104 4.07 -3.06 7.58
N LEU A 105 4.90 -3.71 8.42
CA LEU A 105 4.41 -4.48 9.57
C LEU A 105 3.64 -3.60 10.56
N LEU A 106 4.10 -2.37 10.79
CA LEU A 106 3.42 -1.41 11.66
C LEU A 106 2.14 -0.86 11.03
N ALA A 107 2.08 -0.69 9.71
CA ALA A 107 0.84 -0.39 9.01
C ALA A 107 -0.17 -1.55 9.07
N TRP A 108 0.29 -2.80 8.98
CA TRP A 108 -0.56 -3.96 9.23
C TRP A 108 -1.06 -3.96 10.68
N ARG A 109 -0.20 -3.65 11.65
CA ARG A 109 -0.65 -3.46 13.04
C ARG A 109 -1.72 -2.36 13.15
N CYS A 110 -1.57 -1.24 12.44
CA CYS A 110 -2.57 -0.17 12.36
C CYS A 110 -3.93 -0.71 11.91
N VAL A 111 -3.96 -1.45 10.80
CA VAL A 111 -5.18 -2.08 10.26
C VAL A 111 -5.78 -3.09 11.25
N THR A 112 -4.93 -3.88 11.91
CA THR A 112 -5.36 -4.86 12.92
C THR A 112 -6.07 -4.17 14.08
N VAL A 113 -5.50 -3.08 14.60
CA VAL A 113 -6.09 -2.31 15.71
C VAL A 113 -7.38 -1.64 15.25
N LEU A 114 -7.39 -1.01 14.07
CA LEU A 114 -8.60 -0.41 13.47
C LEU A 114 -9.74 -1.42 13.32
N SER A 115 -9.43 -2.65 12.92
CA SER A 115 -10.43 -3.72 12.74
C SER A 115 -11.05 -4.22 14.05
N ALA A 116 -10.34 -4.05 15.18
CA ALA A 116 -10.82 -4.45 16.49
C ALA A 116 -11.71 -3.37 17.14
N LEU A 117 -11.72 -2.15 16.61
CA LEU A 117 -12.57 -1.08 17.13
C LEU A 117 -14.05 -1.41 16.90
N ARG A 118 -14.87 -1.22 17.94
CA ARG A 118 -16.33 -1.37 17.85
C ARG A 118 -16.98 0.01 17.76
N PRO A 119 -17.34 0.49 16.55
CA PRO A 119 -17.92 1.81 16.38
C PRO A 119 -19.32 1.88 16.98
N THR A 120 -19.60 2.94 17.74
CA THR A 120 -20.92 3.20 18.32
C THR A 120 -21.85 3.98 17.38
N SER A 121 -21.29 4.63 16.35
CA SER A 121 -22.04 5.43 15.38
C SER A 121 -21.97 4.84 13.96
N ARG A 122 -23.02 5.08 13.16
CA ARG A 122 -23.06 4.65 11.75
C ARG A 122 -21.96 5.30 10.91
N TRP A 123 -21.62 6.56 11.19
CA TRP A 123 -20.56 7.27 10.48
C TRP A 123 -19.19 6.65 10.78
N ALA A 124 -18.89 6.30 12.03
CA ALA A 124 -17.62 5.69 12.40
C ALA A 124 -17.49 4.28 11.80
N ALA A 125 -18.59 3.52 11.76
CA ALA A 125 -18.62 2.23 11.09
C ALA A 125 -18.33 2.34 9.58
N THR A 126 -18.89 3.35 8.93
CA THR A 126 -18.65 3.62 7.50
C THR A 126 -17.20 4.06 7.26
N ALA A 127 -16.67 4.95 8.12
CA ALA A 127 -15.29 5.39 8.05
C ALA A 127 -14.32 4.20 8.19
N LEU A 128 -14.53 3.29 9.15
CA LEU A 128 -13.71 2.09 9.31
C LEU A 128 -13.77 1.17 8.09
N ARG A 129 -14.97 0.99 7.50
CA ARG A 129 -15.16 0.18 6.27
C ARG A 129 -14.40 0.73 5.06
N LEU A 130 -14.14 2.02 5.00
CA LEU A 130 -13.40 2.66 3.91
C LEU A 130 -11.90 2.76 4.22
N ILE A 131 -11.53 3.20 5.42
CA ILE A 131 -10.12 3.47 5.75
C ILE A 131 -9.27 2.21 5.81
N ILE A 132 -9.83 1.10 6.31
CA ILE A 132 -9.12 -0.19 6.43
C ILE A 132 -8.62 -0.70 5.06
N PRO A 133 -9.51 -0.91 4.05
CA PRO A 133 -9.06 -1.33 2.73
C PRO A 133 -8.24 -0.26 2.02
N THR A 134 -8.46 1.03 2.30
CA THR A 134 -7.66 2.13 1.73
C THR A 134 -6.21 2.06 2.21
N ILE A 135 -5.96 1.88 3.51
CA ILE A 135 -4.60 1.73 4.05
C ILE A 135 -3.92 0.50 3.43
N PHE A 136 -4.62 -0.63 3.39
CA PHE A 136 -4.10 -1.85 2.77
C PHE A 136 -3.74 -1.64 1.28
N GLY A 137 -4.65 -1.08 0.49
CA GLY A 137 -4.42 -0.79 -0.93
C GLY A 137 -3.30 0.23 -1.16
N ALA A 138 -3.21 1.26 -0.32
CA ALA A 138 -2.12 2.24 -0.37
C ALA A 138 -0.76 1.57 -0.12
N TRP A 139 -0.67 0.63 0.81
CA TRP A 139 0.58 -0.08 1.09
C TRP A 139 1.05 -0.99 -0.05
N ILE A 140 0.13 -1.54 -0.84
CA ILE A 140 0.49 -2.25 -2.08
C ILE A 140 1.20 -1.29 -3.04
N LEU A 141 0.66 -0.09 -3.24
CA LEU A 141 1.26 0.92 -4.12
C LEU A 141 2.59 1.45 -3.57
N ILE A 142 2.68 1.69 -2.26
CA ILE A 142 3.91 2.14 -1.59
C ILE A 142 5.03 1.13 -1.76
N ILE A 143 4.77 -0.16 -1.50
CA ILE A 143 5.78 -1.21 -1.65
C ILE A 143 6.18 -1.34 -3.12
N TRP A 144 5.22 -1.34 -4.04
CA TRP A 144 5.50 -1.39 -5.47
C TRP A 144 6.39 -0.22 -5.92
N GLU A 145 6.06 1.01 -5.53
CA GLU A 145 6.86 2.20 -5.80
C GLU A 145 8.27 2.10 -5.20
N ALA A 146 8.37 1.71 -3.93
CA ALA A 146 9.63 1.64 -3.21
C ALA A 146 10.56 0.56 -3.78
N VAL A 147 10.03 -0.60 -4.16
CA VAL A 147 10.80 -1.69 -4.75
C VAL A 147 11.23 -1.35 -6.17
N THR A 148 10.33 -0.82 -7.01
CA THR A 148 10.69 -0.44 -8.39
C THR A 148 11.77 0.62 -8.43
N ARG A 149 11.66 1.67 -7.62
CA ARG A 149 12.68 2.72 -7.51
C ARG A 149 13.94 2.22 -6.83
N GLY A 150 13.80 1.57 -5.68
CA GLY A 150 14.93 1.12 -4.86
C GLY A 150 15.83 0.13 -5.60
N ALA A 151 15.24 -0.82 -6.30
CA ALA A 151 15.99 -1.81 -7.08
C ALA A 151 16.35 -1.33 -8.49
N GLY A 152 15.90 -0.14 -8.90
CA GLY A 152 16.21 0.40 -10.23
C GLY A 152 15.60 -0.44 -11.35
N ILE A 153 14.39 -0.97 -11.14
CA ILE A 153 13.74 -1.85 -12.09
C ILE A 153 13.52 -1.09 -13.40
N PRO A 154 13.97 -1.62 -14.55
CA PRO A 154 13.77 -0.96 -15.84
C PRO A 154 12.29 -0.63 -16.09
N PHE A 155 12.03 0.61 -16.53
CA PHE A 155 10.67 1.12 -16.76
C PHE A 155 9.84 0.25 -17.71
N ILE A 156 10.50 -0.42 -18.67
CA ILE A 156 9.85 -1.34 -19.62
C ILE A 156 9.33 -2.62 -18.96
N LEU A 157 9.95 -3.07 -17.86
CA LEU A 157 9.54 -4.27 -17.14
C LEU A 157 8.43 -3.97 -16.14
N LEU A 158 8.65 -2.98 -15.29
CA LEU A 158 7.70 -2.61 -14.25
C LEU A 158 7.85 -1.13 -13.91
N PRO A 159 7.01 -0.24 -14.46
CA PRO A 159 7.07 1.17 -14.12
C PRO A 159 6.56 1.39 -12.68
N PRO A 160 7.08 2.42 -11.98
CA PRO A 160 6.53 2.82 -10.69
C PRO A 160 5.06 3.26 -10.82
N PRO A 161 4.16 2.92 -9.89
CA PRO A 161 2.74 3.25 -9.96
C PRO A 161 2.49 4.76 -10.06
N SER A 162 3.34 5.61 -9.48
CA SER A 162 3.24 7.06 -9.64
C SER A 162 3.34 7.49 -11.11
N ALA A 163 4.25 6.90 -11.88
CA ALA A 163 4.40 7.18 -13.31
C ALA A 163 3.19 6.70 -14.10
N ILE A 164 2.63 5.53 -13.75
CA ILE A 164 1.37 5.04 -14.34
C ILE A 164 0.24 6.03 -14.09
N GLY A 165 0.11 6.53 -12.86
CA GLY A 165 -0.90 7.53 -12.50
C GLY A 165 -0.77 8.81 -13.32
N VAL A 166 0.44 9.34 -13.49
CA VAL A 166 0.72 10.51 -14.34
C VAL A 166 0.33 10.23 -15.79
N ARG A 167 0.63 9.04 -16.32
CA ARG A 167 0.26 8.68 -17.70
C ARG A 167 -1.26 8.56 -17.88
N ILE A 168 -1.97 7.97 -16.93
CA ILE A 168 -3.44 7.88 -16.95
C ILE A 168 -4.05 9.28 -16.96
N ALA A 169 -3.64 10.15 -16.03
CA ALA A 169 -4.17 11.51 -15.92
C ALA A 169 -3.98 12.33 -17.21
N ASN A 170 -2.84 12.16 -17.88
CA ASN A 170 -2.52 12.86 -19.13
C ASN A 170 -3.07 12.17 -20.40
N SER A 171 -3.59 10.93 -20.29
CA SER A 171 -4.07 10.15 -21.44
C SER A 171 -5.57 9.87 -21.41
N LEU A 172 -6.33 10.56 -20.54
CA LEU A 172 -7.78 10.35 -20.40
C LEU A 172 -8.55 10.42 -21.73
N PRO A 173 -8.28 11.38 -22.67
CA PRO A 173 -8.98 11.41 -23.94
C PRO A 173 -8.71 10.18 -24.82
N VAL A 174 -7.47 9.67 -24.80
CA VAL A 174 -7.07 8.47 -25.54
C VAL A 174 -7.74 7.24 -24.93
N LEU A 175 -7.64 7.08 -23.61
CA LEU A 175 -8.27 5.97 -22.88
C LEU A 175 -9.80 5.95 -23.11
N ALA A 176 -10.45 7.12 -23.11
CA ALA A 176 -11.87 7.22 -23.40
C ALA A 176 -12.21 6.84 -24.86
N ALA A 177 -11.37 7.25 -25.82
CA ALA A 177 -11.53 6.85 -27.22
C ALA A 177 -11.38 5.33 -27.39
N ASP A 178 -10.42 4.72 -26.71
CA ASP A 178 -10.18 3.27 -26.72
C ASP A 178 -11.34 2.51 -26.09
N VAL A 179 -11.86 2.97 -24.94
CA VAL A 179 -13.07 2.39 -24.33
C VAL A 179 -14.26 2.46 -25.29
N ARG A 180 -14.45 3.61 -25.94
CA ARG A 180 -15.52 3.76 -26.92
C ARG A 180 -15.37 2.81 -28.10
N GLN A 181 -14.14 2.63 -28.58
CA GLN A 181 -13.87 1.77 -29.72
C GLN A 181 -14.00 0.29 -29.36
N THR A 182 -13.38 -0.14 -28.26
CA THR A 182 -13.29 -1.55 -27.88
C THR A 182 -14.58 -2.04 -27.21
N ILE A 183 -15.13 -1.30 -26.26
CA ILE A 183 -16.32 -1.72 -25.53
C ILE A 183 -17.58 -1.44 -26.35
N PHE A 184 -17.84 -0.15 -26.65
CA PHE A 184 -19.14 0.23 -27.20
C PHE A 184 -19.31 -0.16 -28.67
N LYS A 185 -18.27 -0.02 -29.48
CA LYS A 185 -18.36 -0.35 -30.91
C LYS A 185 -18.06 -1.81 -31.21
N ALA A 186 -16.99 -2.38 -30.63
CA ALA A 186 -16.58 -3.74 -30.97
C ALA A 186 -17.28 -4.81 -30.12
N VAL A 187 -17.13 -4.79 -28.80
CA VAL A 187 -17.63 -5.86 -27.90
C VAL A 187 -19.15 -5.96 -27.93
N ILE A 188 -19.88 -4.85 -27.79
CA ILE A 188 -21.35 -4.89 -27.77
C ILE A 188 -21.91 -5.40 -29.11
N PHE A 189 -21.41 -4.87 -30.23
CA PHE A 189 -21.84 -5.30 -31.55
C PHE A 189 -21.51 -6.78 -31.80
N GLY A 190 -20.28 -7.18 -31.49
CA GLY A 190 -19.84 -8.57 -31.61
C GLY A 190 -20.64 -9.54 -30.74
N TYR A 191 -20.99 -9.14 -29.52
CA TYR A 191 -21.83 -9.94 -28.62
C TYR A 191 -23.22 -10.18 -29.22
N VAL A 192 -23.88 -9.13 -29.72
CA VAL A 192 -25.22 -9.21 -30.30
C VAL A 192 -25.21 -10.06 -31.58
N VAL A 193 -24.32 -9.75 -32.52
CA VAL A 193 -24.24 -10.45 -33.81
C VAL A 193 -23.76 -11.88 -33.62
N GLY A 194 -22.75 -12.12 -32.78
CA GLY A 194 -22.23 -13.46 -32.52
C GLY A 194 -23.25 -14.37 -31.85
N SER A 195 -23.92 -13.89 -30.80
CA SER A 195 -24.97 -14.66 -30.11
C SER A 195 -26.18 -14.89 -31.02
N GLY A 196 -26.59 -13.85 -31.78
CA GLY A 196 -27.69 -13.96 -32.74
C GLY A 196 -27.40 -14.95 -33.86
N ALA A 197 -26.21 -14.90 -34.45
CA ALA A 197 -25.78 -15.84 -35.49
C ALA A 197 -25.74 -17.29 -34.96
N GLY A 198 -25.18 -17.51 -33.75
CA GLY A 198 -25.17 -18.82 -33.11
C GLY A 198 -26.58 -19.36 -32.86
N PHE A 199 -27.50 -18.50 -32.39
CA PHE A 199 -28.89 -18.86 -32.16
C PHE A 199 -29.62 -19.23 -33.46
N ILE A 200 -29.43 -18.44 -34.53
CA ILE A 200 -30.00 -18.74 -35.85
C ILE A 200 -29.44 -20.06 -36.40
N ALA A 201 -28.13 -20.28 -36.29
CA ALA A 201 -27.49 -21.51 -36.72
C ALA A 201 -28.03 -22.73 -35.98
N ALA A 202 -28.29 -22.62 -34.67
CA ALA A 202 -28.90 -23.68 -33.88
C ALA A 202 -30.32 -24.02 -34.37
N ILE A 203 -31.15 -23.02 -34.65
CA ILE A 203 -32.48 -23.22 -35.23
C ILE A 203 -32.39 -23.89 -36.60
N ALA A 204 -31.44 -23.47 -37.44
CA ALA A 204 -31.27 -24.05 -38.77
C ALA A 204 -30.82 -25.52 -38.70
N ALA A 205 -29.88 -25.83 -37.80
CA ALA A 205 -29.42 -27.20 -37.56
C ALA A 205 -30.54 -28.13 -37.07
N ASP A 206 -31.42 -27.64 -36.20
CA ASP A 206 -32.58 -28.40 -35.71
C ASP A 206 -33.57 -28.79 -36.82
N ARG A 207 -33.54 -28.08 -37.96
CA ARG A 207 -34.43 -28.34 -39.11
C ARG A 207 -33.85 -29.27 -40.18
N VAL A 208 -32.60 -29.71 -40.05
CA VAL A 208 -32.02 -30.67 -40.99
C VAL A 208 -32.19 -32.08 -40.40
N PRO A 209 -33.05 -32.94 -40.98
CA PRO A 209 -33.19 -34.31 -40.51
C PRO A 209 -31.90 -35.10 -40.77
N PHE A 210 -31.51 -35.93 -39.80
CA PHE A 210 -30.30 -36.74 -39.82
C PHE A 210 -30.35 -37.85 -40.87
#